data_AF-A0A1V3PPU2-F1
#
_entry.id   AF-A0A1V3PPU2-F1
#
_cell.length_a   1.000
_cell.length_b   1.000
_cell.length_c   1.000
_cell.angle_alpha   90.00
_cell.angle_beta   90.00
_cell.angle_gamma   90.00
#
_symmetry.space_group_name_H-M   'P 1'
#
loop_
_entity.id
_entity.type
_entity.pdbx_description
1 polymer ?
#
loop_
_entity_poly.entity_id
_entity_poly.type
_entity_poly.pdbx_seq_one_letter_code
_entity_poly.pdbx_strand_id
1 'polypeptide(L)' 'MPRISANTLVVSIQAVDTQVRQLRKAVERDDAEAEEMQLLEQWEDAARDLESAYDIEARNVLNLPPYDELVGG' A
#
# COMPACT_ATOMS: atom_id res chain seq x y z
N MET A 1 0.28 -10.36 -12.05
CA MET A 1 1.35 -9.35 -11.92
C MET A 1 2.70 -9.97 -12.26
N PRO A 2 3.67 -9.21 -12.80
CA PRO A 2 5.05 -9.67 -12.90
C PRO A 2 5.57 -10.07 -11.51
N ARG A 3 6.41 -11.10 -11.44
CA ARG A 3 6.94 -11.59 -10.17
C ARG A 3 8.02 -10.63 -9.67
N ILE A 4 7.69 -9.85 -8.63
CA ILE A 4 8.66 -9.02 -7.90
C ILE A 4 9.23 -9.80 -6.71
N SER A 5 10.39 -9.41 -6.21
CA SER A 5 10.99 -10.07 -5.03
C SER A 5 10.18 -9.75 -3.76
N ALA A 6 10.21 -10.63 -2.77
CA ALA A 6 9.58 -10.41 -1.47
C ALA A 6 10.05 -9.09 -0.81
N ASN A 7 11.33 -8.75 -0.94
CA ASN A 7 11.87 -7.48 -0.43
C ASN A 7 11.30 -6.27 -1.19
N THR A 8 11.18 -6.36 -2.52
CA THR A 8 10.56 -5.31 -3.33
C THR A 8 9.09 -5.14 -2.94
N LEU A 9 8.37 -6.23 -2.71
CA LEU A 9 6.98 -6.21 -2.28
C LEU A 9 6.81 -5.49 -0.94
N VAL A 10 7.66 -5.81 0.05
CA VAL A 10 7.69 -5.12 1.36
C VAL A 10 7.92 -3.62 1.20
N VAL A 11 8.95 -3.23 0.43
CA VAL A 11 9.27 -1.81 0.20
C VAL A 11 8.12 -1.09 -0.52
N SER A 12 7.49 -1.75 -1.50
CA SER A 12 6.33 -1.19 -2.20
C SER A 12 5.12 -0.99 -1.29
N ILE A 13 4.81 -1.95 -0.41
CA ILE A 13 3.72 -1.83 0.57
C ILE A 13 3.94 -0.63 1.47
N GLN A 14 5.15 -0.48 2.04
CA GLN A 14 5.47 0.62 2.94
C GLN A 14 5.40 1.99 2.25
N ALA A 15 5.89 2.07 1.01
CA ALA A 15 5.84 3.30 0.22
C ALA A 15 4.39 3.70 -0.13
N VAL A 16 3.58 2.74 -0.57
CA VAL A 16 2.16 2.95 -0.90
C VAL A 16 1.37 3.36 0.35
N ASP A 17 1.53 2.66 1.46
CA ASP A 17 0.87 2.99 2.73
C ASP A 17 1.23 4.42 3.20
N THR A 18 2.51 4.79 3.11
CA THR A 18 2.95 6.16 3.42
C THR A 18 2.24 7.20 2.54
N GLN A 19 2.13 6.93 1.24
CA GLN A 19 1.49 7.85 0.30
C GLN A 19 -0.02 7.94 0.53
N VAL A 20 -0.71 6.82 0.76
CA VAL A 20 -2.14 6.78 1.11
C VAL A 20 -2.39 7.64 2.36
N ARG A 21 -1.57 7.48 3.41
CA ARG A 21 -1.69 8.29 4.63
C ARG A 21 -1.47 9.79 4.38
N GLN A 22 -0.53 10.16 3.52
CA GLN A 22 -0.31 11.56 3.15
C GLN A 22 -1.49 12.15 2.37
N LEU A 23 -2.01 11.41 1.39
CA LEU A 23 -3.15 11.83 0.58
C LEU A 23 -4.43 11.94 1.41
N ARG A 24 -4.71 10.96 2.29
CA ARG A 24 -5.85 11.05 3.23
C ARG A 24 -5.79 12.31 4.09
N LYS A 25 -4.62 12.61 4.67
CA LYS A 25 -4.40 13.83 5.47
C LYS A 25 -4.56 15.12 4.66
N ALA A 26 -4.24 15.10 3.36
CA ALA A 26 -4.45 16.24 2.48
C ALA A 26 -5.94 16.42 2.18
N VAL A 27 -6.65 15.33 1.86
CA VAL A 27 -8.09 15.32 1.57
C VAL A 27 -8.94 15.71 2.77
N GLU A 28 -8.58 15.28 3.98
CA GLU A 28 -9.27 15.63 5.23
C GLU A 28 -9.22 17.13 5.58
N ARG A 29 -8.37 17.93 4.92
CA ARG A 29 -8.28 19.38 5.15
C ARG A 29 -9.38 20.19 4.44
N ASP A 30 -10.37 19.51 3.85
CA ASP A 30 -11.63 20.05 3.30
C ASP A 30 -11.47 21.03 2.13
N ASP A 31 -10.31 20.98 1.45
CA ASP A 31 -10.00 21.74 0.22
C ASP A 31 -9.46 20.82 -0.87
N ALA A 32 -9.80 19.53 -0.82
CA ALA A 32 -9.32 18.58 -1.81
C ALA A 32 -10.07 18.66 -3.13
N GLU A 33 -9.31 18.73 -4.22
CA GLU A 33 -9.85 18.72 -5.57
C GLU A 33 -10.30 17.30 -5.97
N ALA A 34 -11.18 17.21 -6.98
CA ALA A 34 -11.66 15.93 -7.50
C ALA A 34 -10.51 15.00 -7.96
N GLU A 35 -9.44 15.60 -8.50
CA GLU A 35 -8.24 14.88 -8.92
C GLU A 35 -7.49 14.26 -7.74
N GLU A 36 -7.45 14.92 -6.59
CA GLU A 36 -6.77 14.42 -5.39
C GLU A 36 -7.53 13.26 -4.75
N MET A 37 -8.87 13.33 -4.76
CA MET A 37 -9.72 12.22 -4.34
C MET A 37 -9.56 11.00 -5.24
N GLN A 38 -9.53 11.21 -6.56
CA GLN A 38 -9.30 10.14 -7.53
C GLN A 38 -7.89 9.55 -7.38
N LEU A 39 -6.88 10.38 -7.12
CA LEU A 39 -5.53 9.92 -6.87
C LEU A 39 -5.52 9.04 -5.61
N LEU A 40 -6.14 9.48 -4.51
CA LEU A 40 -6.25 8.67 -3.29
C LEU A 40 -6.88 7.29 -3.58
N GLU A 41 -7.99 7.24 -4.32
CA GLU A 41 -8.65 5.98 -4.70
C GLU A 41 -7.70 5.04 -5.46
N GLN A 42 -6.92 5.56 -6.42
CA GLN A 42 -5.93 4.77 -7.16
C GLN A 42 -4.83 4.21 -6.26
N TRP A 43 -4.37 4.97 -5.27
CA TRP A 43 -3.38 4.49 -4.31
C TRP A 43 -3.96 3.45 -3.35
N GLU A 44 -5.24 3.57 -2.97
CA GLU A 44 -5.94 2.57 -2.16
C GLU A 44 -6.17 1.26 -2.93
N ASP A 45 -6.51 1.34 -4.22
CA ASP A 45 -6.53 0.19 -5.14
C ASP A 45 -5.18 -0.52 -5.18
N ALA A 46 -4.09 0.23 -5.36
CA ALA A 46 -2.74 -0.32 -5.38
C ALA A 46 -2.36 -0.98 -4.04
N ALA A 47 -2.79 -0.43 -2.91
CA ALA A 47 -2.57 -1.02 -1.59
C ALA A 47 -3.25 -2.40 -1.47
N ARG A 48 -4.50 -2.52 -1.91
CA ARG A 48 -5.25 -3.79 -1.91
C ARG A 48 -4.62 -4.86 -2.81
N ASP A 49 -4.12 -4.45 -3.97
CA ASP A 49 -3.40 -5.36 -4.87
C ASP A 49 -2.10 -5.87 -4.25
N LEU A 50 -1.36 -4.99 -3.56
CA LEU A 50 -0.12 -5.37 -2.87
C LEU A 50 -0.37 -6.26 -1.66
N GLU A 51 -1.43 -6.02 -0.88
CA GLU A 51 -1.87 -6.91 0.20
C GLU A 51 -2.17 -8.31 -0.32
N SER A 52 -2.94 -8.39 -1.40
CA SER A 52 -3.27 -9.67 -2.05
C SER A 52 -2.02 -10.40 -2.55
N ALA A 53 -1.05 -9.67 -3.11
CA ALA A 53 0.23 -10.24 -3.53
C ALA A 53 1.07 -10.71 -2.32
N TYR A 54 1.04 -9.97 -1.21
CA TYR A 54 1.71 -10.31 0.03
C TYR A 54 1.18 -11.62 0.63
N ASP A 55 -0.13 -11.79 0.67
CA ASP A 55 -0.78 -13.00 1.16
C ASP A 55 -0.39 -14.25 0.37
N ILE A 56 -0.17 -14.10 -0.93
CA ILE A 56 0.30 -15.19 -1.79
C ILE A 56 1.77 -15.50 -1.49
N GLU A 57 2.62 -14.47 -1.36
CA GLU A 57 4.05 -14.65 -1.12
C GLU A 57 4.35 -15.18 0.30
N ALA A 58 3.58 -14.74 1.30
CA ALA A 58 3.65 -15.18 2.70
C ALA A 58 3.42 -16.69 2.88
N ARG A 59 2.72 -17.33 1.95
CA ARG A 59 2.54 -18.80 1.93
C ARG A 59 3.80 -19.56 1.50
N ASN A 60 4.71 -18.88 0.80
CA ASN A 60 5.85 -19.50 0.12
C ASN A 60 7.20 -19.08 0.72
N VAL A 61 7.28 -17.95 1.42
CA VAL A 61 8.50 -17.41 2.00
C VAL A 61 8.45 -17.48 3.53
N LEU A 62 9.43 -18.16 4.11
CA LEU A 62 9.59 -18.24 5.56
C LEU A 62 10.10 -16.91 6.12
N ASN A 63 9.56 -16.50 7.27
CA ASN A 63 9.94 -15.29 8.02
C ASN A 63 9.63 -13.95 7.33
N LEU A 64 8.60 -13.89 6.48
CA LEU A 64 8.00 -12.61 6.11
C LEU A 64 7.34 -11.98 7.34
N PRO A 65 7.49 -10.67 7.58
CA PRO A 65 6.77 -9.97 8.65
C PRO A 65 5.24 -10.14 8.53
N PRO A 66 4.45 -10.00 9.60
CA PRO A 66 3.01 -9.79 9.47
C PRO A 66 2.71 -8.54 8.63
N TYR A 67 1.66 -8.57 7.80
CA TYR A 67 1.28 -7.42 6.97
C TYR A 67 1.02 -6.17 7.83
N ASP A 68 0.37 -6.34 8.98
CA ASP A 68 0.09 -5.28 9.96
C ASP A 68 1.36 -4.61 10.54
N GLU A 69 2.54 -5.23 10.44
CA GLU A 69 3.81 -4.60 10.83
C GLU A 69 4.40 -3.74 9.69
N LEU A 70 3.94 -3.95 8.45
CA LEU A 70 4.36 -3.20 7.27
C LEU A 70 3.51 -1.97 7.04
N VAL A 71 2.22 -2.06 7.38
CA VAL A 71 1.27 -0.95 7.30
C VAL A 71 1.04 -0.41 8.69
N GLY A 72 1.40 0.86 8.92
CA GLY A 72 1.30 1.39 10.28
C GLY A 72 2.20 2.59 10.55
N GLY A 73 1.62 3.53 11.30
CA GLY A 73 2.27 4.69 11.88
C GLY A 73 1.29 5.83 12.08
#